data_AF-A0A3P1W0H9-F1
#
_entry.id   AF-A0A3P1W0H9-F1
#
_cell.length_a   1.000
_cell.length_b   1.000
_cell.length_c   1.000
_cell.angle_alpha   90.00
_cell.angle_beta   90.00
_cell.angle_gamma   90.00
#
_symmetry.space_group_name_H-M   'P 1'
#
loop_
_entity.id
_entity.type
_entity.pdbx_description
1 polymer ?
#
loop_
_entity_poly.entity_id
_entity_poly.type
_entity_poly.pdbx_seq_one_letter_code
_entity_poly.pdbx_strand_id
1 'polypeptide(L)' 'MLENFLVVALVILAVIMIGVILLQPDRSQGLAKNSNVLDQEKEGIEKFTEIIATAFLVVAVLFQIVR' A
#
# COMPACT_ATOMS: atom_id res chain seq x y z
N MET A 1 26.28 -2.90 1.97
CA MET A 1 25.40 -3.79 2.77
C MET A 1 24.06 -3.10 3.06
N LEU A 2 24.05 -1.95 3.74
CA LEU A 2 22.82 -1.20 4.03
C LEU A 2 22.05 -0.77 2.76
N GLU A 3 22.76 -0.28 1.74
CA GLU A 3 22.16 0.09 0.46
C GLU A 3 21.39 -1.08 -0.19
N ASN A 4 22.04 -2.24 -0.34
CA ASN A 4 21.38 -3.44 -0.87
C ASN A 4 20.16 -3.86 -0.04
N PHE A 5 20.22 -3.70 1.28
CA PHE A 5 19.08 -4.00 2.14
C PHE A 5 17.91 -3.04 1.90
N LEU A 6 18.17 -1.73 1.75
CA LEU A 6 17.16 -0.74 1.40
C LEU A 6 16.55 -1.00 0.02
N VAL A 7 17.35 -1.41 -0.97
CA VAL A 7 16.86 -1.81 -2.29
C VAL A 7 15.92 -3.02 -2.18
N VAL A 8 16.31 -4.06 -1.45
CA VAL A 8 15.45 -5.24 -1.23
C VAL A 8 14.15 -4.85 -0.53
N ALA A 9 14.21 -3.99 0.49
CA ALA A 9 13.02 -3.49 1.19
C ALA A 9 12.08 -2.72 0.25
N LEU A 10 12.62 -1.86 -0.61
CA LEU A 10 11.84 -1.12 -1.61
C LEU A 10 11.16 -2.06 -2.61
N VAL A 11 11.85 -3.08 -3.09
CA VAL A 11 11.28 -4.07 -4.00
C VAL A 11 10.13 -4.83 -3.35
N ILE A 12 10.30 -5.28 -2.10
CA ILE A 12 9.23 -5.98 -1.35
C ILE A 12 8.03 -5.06 -1.17
N LEU A 13 8.24 -3.82 -0.71
CA LEU A 13 7.15 -2.85 -0.52
C LEU A 13 6.44 -2.52 -1.84
N ALA A 14 7.17 -2.45 -2.96
CA ALA A 14 6.58 -2.26 -4.29
C ALA A 14 5.67 -3.43 -4.70
N VAL A 15 6.10 -4.67 -4.48
CA VAL A 15 5.28 -5.86 -4.78
C VAL A 15 4.01 -5.86 -3.92
N ILE A 16 4.13 -5.53 -2.63
CA ILE A 16 2.97 -5.41 -1.73
C ILE A 16 2.03 -4.31 -2.21
N MET A 17 2.55 -3.12 -2.54
CA MET A 17 1.75 -2.00 -3.07
C MET A 17 0.93 -2.41 -4.30
N ILE A 18 1.57 -3.08 -5.26
CA ILE A 18 0.88 -3.56 -6.45
C ILE A 18 -0.23 -4.55 -6.06
N GLY A 19 0.08 -5.52 -5.20
CA GLY A 19 -0.92 -6.50 -4.74
C GLY A 19 -2.11 -5.85 -4.04
N VAL A 20 -1.87 -4.88 -3.16
CA VAL A 20 -2.94 -4.20 -2.42
C VAL A 20 -3.78 -3.31 -3.33
N ILE A 21 -3.16 -2.56 -4.24
CA ILE A 21 -3.88 -1.73 -5.22
C ILE A 21 -4.80 -2.60 -6.09
N LEU A 22 -4.34 -3.78 -6.51
CA LEU A 22 -5.16 -4.70 -7.29
C LEU A 22 -6.31 -5.31 -6.48
N LEU A 23 -6.17 -5.40 -5.16
CA LEU A 23 -7.23 -5.85 -4.25
C LEU A 23 -8.18 -4.73 -3.83
N GLN A 24 -7.88 -3.46 -4.16
CA GLN A 24 -8.77 -2.36 -3.82
C GLN A 24 -10.10 -2.51 -4.58
N PRO A 25 -11.22 -2.64 -3.86
CA PRO A 25 -12.51 -2.79 -4.50
C PRO A 25 -12.92 -1.48 -5.16
N ASP A 26 -13.30 -1.54 -6.45
CA ASP A 26 -13.68 -0.36 -7.23
C ASP A 26 -14.72 0.51 -6.50
N ARG A 27 -14.43 1.81 -6.41
CA ARG A 27 -15.31 2.81 -5.78
C ARG A 27 -16.69 2.87 -6.45
N SER A 28 -16.76 2.58 -7.76
CA SER A 28 -17.99 2.60 -8.55
C SER A 28 -19.05 1.58 -8.09
N GLN A 29 -18.67 0.55 -7.34
CA GLN A 29 -19.62 -0.48 -6.90
C GLN A 29 -20.32 -0.14 -5.56
N GLY A 30 -19.92 0.94 -4.89
CA GLY A 30 -20.44 1.35 -3.57
C GLY A 30 -21.82 2.04 -3.60
N LEU A 31 -22.36 2.40 -4.76
CA LEU A 31 -23.66 3.09 -4.84
C LEU A 31 -24.87 2.14 -4.80
N ALA A 32 -24.68 0.81 -4.88
CA ALA A 32 -25.78 -0.10 -5.23
C ALA A 32 -26.02 -1.32 -4.31
N LYS A 33 -25.19 -1.66 -3.31
CA LYS A 33 -25.41 -2.90 -2.54
C LYS A 33 -24.91 -2.85 -1.08
N ASN A 34 -25.87 -2.90 -0.14
CA ASN A 34 -25.76 -3.24 1.30
C ASN A 34 -24.59 -2.63 2.12
N SER A 35 -24.93 -1.58 2.88
CA SER A 35 -24.06 -0.54 3.43
C SER A 35 -23.39 -0.80 4.79
N ASN A 36 -23.19 -2.05 5.24
CA ASN A 36 -22.68 -2.24 6.62
C ASN A 36 -21.48 -3.17 6.78
N VAL A 37 -21.31 -4.17 5.93
CA VAL A 37 -20.16 -5.11 6.03
C VAL A 37 -19.14 -4.82 4.93
N LEU A 38 -19.59 -4.55 3.71
CA LEU A 38 -18.72 -4.29 2.57
C LEU A 38 -17.91 -2.99 2.77
N ASP A 39 -18.52 -1.94 3.34
CA ASP A 39 -17.87 -0.65 3.55
C ASP A 39 -16.73 -0.70 4.59
N GLN A 40 -16.86 -1.53 5.64
CA GLN A 40 -15.77 -1.75 6.60
C GLN A 40 -14.57 -2.46 5.97
N GLU A 41 -14.80 -3.43 5.09
CA GLU A 41 -13.73 -4.13 4.38
C GLU A 41 -13.00 -3.19 3.40
N LYS A 42 -13.75 -2.31 2.69
CA LYS A 42 -13.15 -1.29 1.83
C LYS A 42 -12.27 -0.33 2.63
N GLU A 43 -12.79 0.20 3.73
CA GLU A 43 -12.07 1.14 4.59
C GLU A 43 -10.79 0.52 5.19
N GLY A 44 -10.83 -0.79 5.51
CA GLY A 44 -9.65 -1.53 5.97
C GLY A 44 -8.54 -1.63 4.92
N ILE A 45 -8.89 -1.95 3.67
CA ILE A 45 -7.93 -2.06 2.57
C ILE A 45 -7.36 -0.68 2.19
N GLU A 46 -8.20 0.37 2.18
CA GLU A 46 -7.76 1.75 1.91
C GLU A 46 -6.73 2.22 2.97
N LYS A 47 -7.02 2.05 4.27
CA LYS A 47 -6.08 2.38 5.35
C LYS A 47 -4.79 1.55 5.29
N PHE A 48 -4.88 0.27 4.95
CA PHE A 48 -3.70 -0.56 4.78
C PHE A 48 -2.81 -0.05 3.64
N THR A 49 -3.42 0.33 2.52
CA THR A 49 -2.68 0.92 1.40
C THR A 49 -1.95 2.19 1.81
N GLU A 50 -2.59 3.06 2.58
CA GLU A 50 -2.00 4.30 3.07
C GLU A 50 -0.76 4.05 3.94
N ILE A 51 -0.82 3.05 4.83
CA ILE A 51 0.30 2.66 5.69
C ILE A 51 1.48 2.16 4.85
N ILE A 52 1.22 1.27 3.88
CA ILE A 52 2.27 0.72 3.01
C ILE A 52 2.87 1.82 2.13
N ALA A 53 2.05 2.72 1.58
CA ALA A 53 2.53 3.85 0.78
C ALA A 53 3.43 4.77 1.59
N THR A 54 3.06 5.05 2.84
CA THR A 54 3.88 5.86 3.76
C THR A 54 5.20 5.17 4.07
N ALA A 55 5.17 3.86 4.37
CA ALA A 55 6.39 3.08 4.60
C ALA A 55 7.30 3.08 3.38
N PHE A 56 6.74 2.91 2.18
CA PHE A 56 7.48 2.97 0.92
C PHE A 56 8.17 4.33 0.75
N LEU A 57 7.45 5.43 0.97
CA LEU A 57 8.00 6.78 0.88
C LEU A 57 9.15 6.99 1.87
N VAL A 58 8.99 6.57 3.12
CA VAL A 58 10.04 6.70 4.15
C VAL A 58 11.30 5.94 3.73
N VAL A 59 11.17 4.69 3.29
CA VAL A 59 12.33 3.89 2.84
C VAL A 59 12.96 4.52 1.59
N ALA A 60 12.16 5.06 0.67
CA ALA A 60 12.67 5.70 -0.54
C ALA A 60 13.49 6.96 -0.22
N VAL A 61 13.01 7.79 0.71
CA VAL A 61 13.74 8.96 1.18
C VAL A 61 15.04 8.56 1.87
N LEU A 62 15.01 7.55 2.75
CA LEU A 62 16.22 7.04 3.39
C LEU A 62 17.24 6.50 2.37
N PHE A 63 16.76 5.77 1.36
CA PHE A 63 17.62 5.30 0.28
C PHE A 63 18.27 6.46 -0.49
N GLN A 64 17.51 7.52 -0.78
CA GLN A 64 18.03 8.71 -1.45
C GLN A 64 19.08 9.48 -0.63
N ILE A 65 19.03 9.40 0.70
CA ILE A 65 20.02 10.02 1.60
C ILE A 65 21.29 9.18 1.71
N VAL A 66 21.14 7.84 1.72
CA VAL A 66 22.25 6.89 1.92
C VAL A 66 23.05 6.65 0.63
N ARG A 67 22.40 6.75 -0.53
CA ARG A 67 23.00 6.59 -1.86
C ARG A 67 23.72 7.86 -2.32
#